data_AF-A0A1G7CXJ1-F1
#
_entry.id   AF-A0A1G7CXJ1-F1
#
_cell.length_a   1.000
_cell.length_b   1.000
_cell.length_c   1.000
_cell.angle_alpha   90.00
_cell.angle_beta   90.00
_cell.angle_gamma   90.00
#
_symmetry.space_group_name_H-M   'P 1'
#
loop_
_entity.id
_entity.type
_entity.pdbx_description
1 polymer ?
#
loop_
_entity_poly.entity_id
_entity_poly.type
_entity_poly.pdbx_seq_one_letter_code
_entity_poly.pdbx_strand_id
1 'polypeptide(L)'
;MFNMANLIAFQRITSNASTVFLGINMAQAAFNAANGQGANPVTVPRYLNPVWPLIQKYDNDNLPPFGDNPNPEYIWDQTTSDGQTVAFGAASAGRSIPSGTTEAFAVTLIAFADNAMEAKIELFELINNQFVKAAPQPDGLDELVLVAGTPNIPATGLTEIEPYNWQSTRVYSTLFTVEALDADRVVSIVVSFEGTNYLVPNPPKPNPAGLQFILDIYIAFNL
;
A
#
# COMPACT_ATOMS: atom_id res chain seq x y z
N MET A 1 29.37 -21.18 -2.19
CA MET A 1 29.02 -20.01 -3.03
C MET A 1 27.67 -19.54 -2.58
N PHE A 2 27.54 -18.31 -2.10
CA PHE A 2 26.22 -17.71 -1.88
C PHE A 2 25.71 -17.25 -3.24
N ASN A 3 24.59 -17.81 -3.70
CA ASN A 3 23.87 -17.25 -4.84
C ASN A 3 23.33 -15.89 -4.38
N MET A 4 23.87 -14.79 -4.88
CA MET A 4 23.27 -13.47 -4.68
C MET A 4 22.13 -13.34 -5.69
N ALA A 5 20.91 -13.23 -5.18
CA ALA A 5 19.78 -12.76 -5.99
C ALA A 5 20.11 -11.35 -6.48
N ASN A 6 20.05 -11.12 -7.80
CA ASN A 6 20.22 -9.79 -8.36
C ASN A 6 18.86 -9.09 -8.34
N LEU A 7 18.79 -7.91 -7.73
CA LEU A 7 17.58 -7.09 -7.69
C LEU A 7 17.74 -5.90 -8.64
N ILE A 8 16.79 -5.73 -9.56
CA ILE A 8 16.67 -4.55 -10.42
C ILE A 8 15.46 -3.77 -9.96
N ALA A 9 15.65 -2.50 -9.60
CA ALA A 9 14.54 -1.63 -9.21
C ALA A 9 13.53 -1.50 -10.37
N PHE A 10 12.27 -1.79 -10.08
CA PHE A 10 11.18 -1.64 -11.03
C PHE A 10 10.43 -0.34 -10.78
N GLN A 11 9.91 -0.15 -9.57
CA GLN A 11 9.14 1.04 -9.23
C GLN A 11 9.07 1.23 -7.72
N ARG A 12 9.04 2.50 -7.29
CA ARG A 12 8.57 2.92 -5.97
C ARG A 12 7.21 3.59 -6.11
N ILE A 13 6.24 3.13 -5.32
CA ILE A 13 4.91 3.74 -5.19
C ILE A 13 4.87 4.44 -3.84
N THR A 14 4.34 5.65 -3.81
CA THR A 14 4.20 6.46 -2.60
C THR A 14 2.76 6.91 -2.43
N SER A 15 2.28 7.02 -1.18
CA SER A 15 0.97 7.62 -0.92
C SER A 15 0.93 9.05 -1.44
N ASN A 16 -0.09 9.39 -2.23
CA ASN A 16 -0.33 10.74 -2.74
C ASN A 16 -1.79 10.89 -3.23
N ALA A 17 -2.25 12.11 -3.37
CA ALA A 17 -3.63 12.42 -3.78
C ALA A 17 -3.91 12.27 -5.29
N SER A 18 -2.96 11.79 -6.10
CA SER A 18 -3.10 11.72 -7.57
C SER A 18 -3.11 10.30 -8.15
N THR A 19 -2.41 9.36 -7.51
CA THR A 19 -2.27 7.98 -8.00
C THR A 19 -2.77 6.94 -7.01
N VAL A 20 -3.25 7.36 -5.84
CA VAL A 20 -3.99 6.49 -4.92
C VAL A 20 -5.47 6.65 -5.18
N PHE A 21 -6.21 5.55 -5.16
CA PHE A 21 -7.63 5.52 -5.44
C PHE A 21 -8.41 4.98 -4.24
N LEU A 22 -9.57 5.59 -3.99
CA LEU A 22 -10.50 5.21 -2.93
C LEU A 22 -11.40 4.05 -3.39
N GLY A 23 -11.92 3.29 -2.43
CA GLY A 23 -12.96 2.28 -2.65
C GLY A 23 -13.86 2.14 -1.43
N ILE A 24 -14.98 1.42 -1.61
CA ILE A 24 -15.88 1.08 -0.50
C ILE A 24 -15.31 -0.02 0.42
N ASN A 25 -14.28 -0.72 -0.05
CA ASN A 25 -13.50 -1.75 0.65
C ASN A 25 -12.16 -1.94 -0.08
N MET A 26 -11.23 -2.69 0.51
CA MET A 26 -9.91 -2.94 -0.09
C MET A 26 -9.97 -3.50 -1.51
N ALA A 27 -10.89 -4.43 -1.80
CA ALA A 27 -10.99 -5.07 -3.10
C ALA A 27 -11.39 -4.08 -4.20
N GLN A 28 -12.37 -3.20 -3.92
CA GLN A 28 -12.77 -2.14 -4.84
C GLN A 28 -11.65 -1.11 -5.01
N ALA A 29 -10.96 -0.74 -3.93
CA ALA A 29 -9.85 0.22 -4.00
C ALA A 29 -8.67 -0.34 -4.82
N ALA A 30 -8.34 -1.62 -4.65
CA ALA A 30 -7.34 -2.32 -5.44
C ALA A 30 -7.69 -2.33 -6.94
N PHE A 31 -8.94 -2.71 -7.27
CA PHE A 31 -9.42 -2.71 -8.65
C PHE A 31 -9.43 -1.31 -9.26
N ASN A 32 -9.84 -0.30 -8.50
CA ASN A 32 -9.80 1.10 -8.89
C ASN A 32 -8.38 1.56 -9.22
N ALA A 33 -7.41 1.22 -8.36
CA ALA A 33 -6.01 1.56 -8.56
C ALA A 33 -5.40 0.86 -9.77
N ALA A 34 -5.64 -0.44 -9.94
CA ALA A 34 -5.14 -1.23 -11.07
C ALA A 34 -5.60 -0.68 -12.43
N ASN A 35 -6.77 -0.04 -12.46
CA ASN A 35 -7.39 0.50 -13.68
C ASN A 35 -7.36 2.03 -13.76
N GLY A 36 -6.72 2.71 -12.82
CA GLY A 36 -6.62 4.18 -12.81
C GLY A 36 -7.99 4.89 -12.78
N GLN A 37 -8.94 4.37 -12.01
CA GLN A 37 -10.32 4.86 -11.99
C GLN A 37 -10.83 5.08 -10.55
N GLY A 38 -11.86 5.91 -10.41
CA GLY A 38 -12.48 6.21 -9.11
C GLY A 38 -12.04 7.55 -8.54
N ALA A 39 -12.45 7.82 -7.29
CA ALA A 39 -12.09 9.03 -6.58
C ALA A 39 -10.68 8.90 -5.98
N ASN A 40 -9.95 10.01 -5.93
CA ASN A 40 -8.68 10.09 -5.21
C ASN A 40 -8.91 10.60 -3.77
N PRO A 41 -8.05 10.22 -2.81
CA PRO A 41 -8.05 10.84 -1.49
C PRO A 41 -7.53 12.27 -1.58
N VAL A 42 -7.60 12.97 -0.46
CA VAL A 42 -6.95 14.28 -0.28
C VAL A 42 -5.68 14.15 0.53
N THR A 43 -4.76 15.11 0.38
CA THR A 43 -3.61 15.26 1.27
C THR A 43 -4.06 15.78 2.63
N VAL A 44 -3.54 15.20 3.70
CA VAL A 44 -3.78 15.62 5.09
C VAL A 44 -2.47 16.17 5.68
N PRO A 45 -2.51 17.29 6.43
CA PRO A 45 -1.31 17.77 7.12
C PRO A 45 -0.89 16.80 8.22
N ARG A 46 0.42 16.62 8.40
CA ARG A 46 1.00 15.85 9.52
C ARG A 46 0.46 16.37 10.85
N TYR A 47 -0.05 15.47 11.68
CA TYR A 47 -0.44 15.83 13.04
C TYR A 47 0.80 15.97 13.95
N LEU A 48 0.83 17.03 14.76
CA LEU A 48 1.99 17.41 15.56
C LEU A 48 1.79 17.25 17.07
N ASN A 49 0.61 16.81 17.53
CA ASN A 49 0.36 16.66 18.96
C ASN A 49 -0.63 15.52 19.28
N PRO A 50 -0.17 14.26 19.38
CA PRO A 50 1.23 13.83 19.32
C PRO A 50 1.77 13.82 17.88
N VAL A 51 3.10 13.91 17.75
CA VAL A 51 3.76 14.01 16.44
C VAL A 51 3.72 12.67 15.72
N TRP A 52 2.99 12.59 14.60
CA TRP A 52 3.02 11.41 13.73
C TRP A 52 4.42 11.20 13.13
N PRO A 53 4.95 9.97 13.03
CA PRO A 53 6.20 9.69 12.33
C PRO A 53 6.07 9.94 10.83
N LEU A 54 7.05 10.61 10.24
CA LEU A 54 7.15 10.80 8.79
C LEU A 54 7.98 9.70 8.15
N ILE A 55 7.46 9.11 7.09
CA ILE A 55 8.24 8.37 6.11
C ILE A 55 8.78 9.41 5.11
N GLN A 56 10.08 9.66 5.12
CA GLN A 56 10.72 10.65 4.27
C GLN A 56 12.08 10.14 3.78
N LYS A 57 12.45 10.50 2.55
CA LYS A 57 13.81 10.32 2.05
C LYS A 57 14.79 11.20 2.82
N TYR A 58 16.07 10.85 2.75
CA TYR A 58 17.13 11.76 3.17
C TYR A 58 17.14 13.01 2.29
N ASP A 59 17.51 14.16 2.86
CA ASP A 59 17.49 15.46 2.16
C ASP A 59 18.37 15.49 0.91
N ASN A 60 19.37 14.61 0.83
CA ASN A 60 20.29 14.46 -0.29
C ASN A 60 20.06 13.18 -1.12
N ASP A 61 18.93 12.48 -0.93
CA ASP A 61 18.59 11.29 -1.72
C ASP A 61 18.01 11.69 -3.09
N ASN A 62 18.92 11.97 -4.01
CA ASN A 62 18.67 12.31 -5.41
C ASN A 62 19.34 11.33 -6.39
N LEU A 63 19.77 10.16 -5.89
CA LEU A 63 20.46 9.16 -6.69
C LEU A 63 19.51 8.03 -7.11
N PRO A 64 19.77 7.36 -8.25
CA PRO A 64 19.07 6.13 -8.59
C PRO A 64 19.17 5.08 -7.48
N PRO A 65 18.19 4.17 -7.34
CA PRO A 65 17.08 3.96 -8.28
C PRO A 65 15.82 4.79 -8.02
N PHE A 66 15.65 5.39 -6.83
CA PHE A 66 14.38 6.05 -6.43
C PHE A 66 14.54 7.51 -5.96
N GLY A 67 15.71 8.11 -6.19
CA GLY A 67 15.98 9.50 -5.81
C GLY A 67 15.05 10.53 -6.47
N ASP A 68 14.46 10.20 -7.63
CA ASP A 68 13.50 11.07 -8.33
C ASP A 68 12.05 10.92 -7.84
N ASN A 69 11.75 9.90 -7.02
CA ASN A 69 10.40 9.73 -6.46
C ASN A 69 10.12 10.80 -5.38
N PRO A 70 8.91 11.38 -5.33
CA PRO A 70 8.53 12.31 -4.28
C PRO A 70 8.45 11.60 -2.92
N ASN A 71 8.53 12.37 -1.83
CA ASN A 71 8.19 11.85 -0.50
C ASN A 71 6.70 11.47 -0.45
N PRO A 72 6.34 10.42 0.30
CA PRO A 72 4.94 10.06 0.49
C PRO A 72 4.20 11.14 1.27
N GLU A 73 2.94 11.37 0.92
CA GLU A 73 2.02 12.29 1.58
C GLU A 73 1.14 11.53 2.58
N TYR A 74 0.68 12.17 3.65
CA TYR A 74 -0.48 11.64 4.35
C TYR A 74 -1.72 11.84 3.50
N ILE A 75 -2.52 10.79 3.36
CA ILE A 75 -3.75 10.81 2.59
C ILE A 75 -4.93 10.33 3.42
N TRP A 76 -6.12 10.87 3.14
CA TRP A 76 -7.40 10.40 3.71
C TRP A 76 -8.59 10.79 2.80
N ASP A 77 -9.80 10.33 3.14
CA ASP A 77 -11.04 10.75 2.49
C ASP A 77 -11.60 12.04 3.11
N GLN A 78 -12.22 12.91 2.30
CA GLN A 78 -12.90 14.11 2.80
C GLN A 78 -14.43 13.89 2.85
N THR A 79 -15.11 14.11 3.99
CA THR A 79 -14.66 14.63 5.30
C THR A 79 -14.31 13.52 6.29
N THR A 80 -13.22 13.69 7.06
CA THR A 80 -12.87 12.80 8.18
C THR A 80 -13.96 12.78 9.25
N SER A 81 -14.41 11.59 9.65
CA SER A 81 -15.34 11.41 10.79
C SER A 81 -14.87 10.35 11.76
N ASP A 82 -15.28 10.45 13.02
CA ASP A 82 -14.96 9.45 14.04
C ASP A 82 -15.58 8.08 13.68
N GLY A 83 -14.81 7.01 13.84
CA GLY A 83 -15.24 5.66 13.47
C GLY A 83 -15.31 5.41 11.96
N GLN A 84 -14.84 6.34 11.12
CA GLN A 84 -14.82 6.16 9.66
C GLN A 84 -13.79 5.11 9.27
N THR A 85 -14.20 4.20 8.39
CA THR A 85 -13.29 3.30 7.68
C THR A 85 -13.16 3.75 6.23
N VAL A 86 -11.94 3.80 5.72
CA VAL A 86 -11.63 4.23 4.34
C VAL A 86 -10.70 3.21 3.70
N ALA A 87 -11.01 2.81 2.48
CA ALA A 87 -10.16 1.92 1.70
C ALA A 87 -9.37 2.67 0.62
N PHE A 88 -8.09 2.33 0.50
CA PHE A 88 -7.13 2.94 -0.42
C PHE A 88 -6.48 1.87 -1.28
N GLY A 89 -6.14 2.19 -2.52
CA GLY A 89 -5.41 1.31 -3.43
C GLY A 89 -4.38 2.09 -4.23
N ALA A 90 -3.22 1.48 -4.45
CA ALA A 90 -2.19 2.01 -5.34
C ALA A 90 -1.57 0.88 -6.14
N ALA A 91 -1.30 1.14 -7.42
CA ALA A 91 -0.88 0.12 -8.37
C ALA A 91 0.46 0.49 -9.02
N SER A 92 1.24 -0.55 -9.34
CA SER A 92 2.42 -0.40 -10.17
C SER A 92 2.04 -0.14 -11.63
N ALA A 93 2.99 0.36 -12.41
CA ALA A 93 2.94 0.28 -13.84
C ALA A 93 2.80 -1.19 -14.30
N GLY A 94 2.18 -1.39 -15.45
CA GLY A 94 2.07 -2.70 -16.07
C GLY A 94 3.45 -3.24 -16.47
N ARG A 95 3.76 -4.48 -16.07
CA ARG A 95 4.97 -5.22 -16.44
C ARG A 95 4.60 -6.34 -17.39
N SER A 96 5.13 -6.27 -18.61
CA SER A 96 5.05 -7.38 -19.57
C SER A 96 5.98 -8.52 -19.18
N ILE A 97 5.46 -9.74 -19.21
CA ILE A 97 6.17 -11.00 -18.97
C ILE A 97 5.99 -11.87 -20.22
N PRO A 98 7.06 -12.14 -20.99
CA PRO A 98 6.97 -12.91 -22.23
C PRO A 98 6.56 -14.36 -22.01
N SER A 99 5.85 -14.94 -22.98
CA SER A 99 5.52 -16.37 -23.02
C SER A 99 6.78 -17.24 -22.93
N GLY A 100 6.68 -18.35 -22.18
CA GLY A 100 7.78 -19.27 -21.92
C GLY A 100 8.77 -18.79 -20.84
N THR A 101 8.42 -17.75 -20.07
CA THR A 101 9.30 -17.20 -19.02
C THR A 101 8.63 -17.15 -17.65
N THR A 102 9.46 -17.08 -16.61
CA THR A 102 9.06 -16.82 -15.23
C THR A 102 9.82 -15.60 -14.75
N GLU A 103 9.11 -14.61 -14.22
CA GLU A 103 9.68 -13.41 -13.63
C GLU A 103 9.47 -13.44 -12.12
N ALA A 104 10.50 -13.10 -11.34
CA ALA A 104 10.38 -12.99 -9.90
C ALA A 104 10.34 -11.54 -9.45
N PHE A 105 9.59 -11.27 -8.39
CA PHE A 105 9.43 -9.95 -7.81
C PHE A 105 9.74 -10.00 -6.32
N ALA A 106 10.51 -9.01 -5.85
CA ALA A 106 10.65 -8.71 -4.44
C ALA A 106 9.94 -7.39 -4.15
N VAL A 107 9.12 -7.36 -3.10
CA VAL A 107 8.40 -6.16 -2.69
C VAL A 107 8.65 -5.85 -1.23
N THR A 108 8.77 -4.57 -0.90
CA THR A 108 8.93 -4.06 0.47
C THR A 108 7.93 -2.93 0.71
N LEU A 109 7.00 -3.17 1.64
CA LEU A 109 6.01 -2.20 2.09
C LEU A 109 6.48 -1.56 3.40
N ILE A 110 6.47 -0.24 3.45
CA ILE A 110 6.61 0.56 4.67
C ILE A 110 5.35 1.41 4.79
N ALA A 111 4.63 1.30 5.89
CA ALA A 111 3.35 2.00 6.05
C ALA A 111 3.13 2.51 7.47
N PHE A 112 2.44 3.63 7.57
CA PHE A 112 1.99 4.25 8.80
C PHE A 112 0.50 4.60 8.67
N ALA A 113 -0.26 4.38 9.72
CA ALA A 113 -1.59 4.95 9.89
C ALA A 113 -1.75 5.48 11.32
N ASP A 114 -2.51 6.57 11.48
CA ASP A 114 -2.85 7.14 12.79
C ASP A 114 -3.69 6.20 13.67
N ASN A 115 -4.20 5.10 13.13
CA ASN A 115 -5.07 4.19 13.86
C ASN A 115 -4.89 2.77 13.35
N ALA A 116 -5.94 1.96 13.39
CA ALA A 116 -5.91 0.63 12.80
C ALA A 116 -5.78 0.71 11.28
N MET A 117 -5.01 -0.22 10.74
CA MET A 117 -4.84 -0.40 9.31
C MET A 117 -4.76 -1.89 9.01
N GLU A 118 -5.52 -2.32 8.01
CA GLU A 118 -5.27 -3.56 7.30
C GLU A 118 -4.59 -3.25 5.96
N ALA A 119 -3.74 -4.15 5.49
CA ALA A 119 -3.11 -4.04 4.18
C ALA A 119 -3.02 -5.39 3.47
N LYS A 120 -3.05 -5.33 2.13
CA LYS A 120 -2.81 -6.48 1.24
C LYS A 120 -1.95 -6.08 0.06
N ILE A 121 -1.17 -7.03 -0.44
CA ILE A 121 -0.49 -6.93 -1.73
C ILE A 121 -1.04 -8.05 -2.61
N GLU A 122 -1.51 -7.68 -3.80
CA GLU A 122 -2.22 -8.54 -4.74
C GLU A 122 -1.66 -8.33 -6.15
N LEU A 123 -1.68 -9.38 -6.97
CA LEU A 123 -1.33 -9.33 -8.39
C LEU A 123 -2.60 -9.15 -9.22
N PHE A 124 -2.54 -8.20 -10.16
CA PHE A 124 -3.55 -7.99 -11.20
C PHE A 124 -2.94 -8.29 -12.56
N GLU A 125 -3.77 -8.74 -13.50
CA GLU A 125 -3.39 -9.07 -14.86
C GLU A 125 -4.31 -8.37 -15.86
N LEU A 126 -3.72 -7.86 -16.95
CA LEU A 126 -4.44 -7.22 -18.03
C LEU A 126 -5.13 -8.27 -18.91
N ILE A 127 -6.45 -8.32 -18.84
CA ILE A 127 -7.29 -9.19 -19.66
C ILE A 127 -8.30 -8.31 -20.38
N ASN A 128 -8.37 -8.41 -21.71
CA ASN A 128 -9.29 -7.62 -22.54
C ASN A 128 -9.26 -6.10 -22.22
N ASN A 129 -8.05 -5.53 -22.11
CA ASN A 129 -7.79 -4.12 -21.77
C ASN A 129 -8.25 -3.68 -20.37
N GLN A 130 -8.45 -4.62 -19.45
CA GLN A 130 -8.79 -4.31 -18.06
C GLN A 130 -7.91 -5.13 -17.12
N PHE A 131 -7.36 -4.49 -16.09
CA PHE A 131 -6.68 -5.22 -15.04
C PHE A 131 -7.71 -5.89 -14.13
N VAL A 132 -7.62 -7.21 -14.02
CA VAL A 132 -8.43 -8.03 -13.11
C VAL A 132 -7.52 -8.76 -12.15
N LYS A 133 -8.00 -9.05 -10.94
CA LYS A 133 -7.22 -9.79 -9.94
C LYS A 133 -6.81 -11.15 -10.52
N ALA A 134 -5.52 -11.47 -10.45
CA ALA A 134 -5.01 -12.75 -10.94
C ALA A 134 -5.60 -13.91 -10.12
N ALA A 135 -5.94 -15.01 -10.78
CA ALA A 135 -6.43 -16.22 -10.14
C ALA A 135 -5.74 -17.43 -10.78
N PRO A 136 -4.94 -18.21 -10.03
CA PRO A 136 -4.59 -18.00 -8.61
C PRO A 136 -3.69 -16.77 -8.38
N GLN A 137 -3.64 -16.30 -7.14
CA GLN A 137 -2.57 -15.39 -6.70
C GLN A 137 -1.25 -16.19 -6.56
N PRO A 138 -0.10 -15.60 -6.88
CA PRO A 138 1.19 -16.19 -6.54
C PRO A 138 1.35 -16.44 -5.05
N ASP A 139 2.08 -17.48 -4.70
CA ASP A 139 2.48 -17.75 -3.31
C ASP A 139 3.17 -16.53 -2.70
N GLY A 140 2.81 -16.19 -1.47
CA GLY A 140 3.28 -15.00 -0.76
C GLY A 140 2.50 -13.71 -1.06
N LEU A 141 1.46 -13.74 -1.90
CA LEU A 141 0.50 -12.64 -2.11
C LEU A 141 -0.92 -13.06 -1.68
N ASP A 142 -1.72 -12.11 -1.19
CA ASP A 142 -3.12 -12.29 -0.70
C ASP A 142 -3.33 -13.38 0.40
N GLU A 143 -2.30 -14.14 0.78
CA GLU A 143 -2.37 -15.16 1.82
C GLU A 143 -2.62 -14.59 3.22
N LEU A 144 -2.14 -13.36 3.46
CA LEU A 144 -2.19 -12.69 4.75
C LEU A 144 -2.81 -11.30 4.61
N VAL A 145 -3.82 -11.02 5.43
CA VAL A 145 -4.20 -9.65 5.76
C VAL A 145 -3.17 -9.14 6.76
N LEU A 146 -2.38 -8.13 6.38
CA LEU A 146 -1.42 -7.51 7.28
C LEU A 146 -2.18 -6.57 8.21
N VAL A 147 -2.17 -6.86 9.52
CA VAL A 147 -2.96 -6.10 10.49
C VAL A 147 -2.04 -5.27 11.38
N ALA A 148 -2.38 -3.99 11.54
CA ALA A 148 -1.77 -3.07 12.48
C ALA A 148 -2.85 -2.44 13.36
N GLY A 149 -2.76 -2.65 14.68
CA GLY A 149 -3.81 -2.22 15.61
C GLY A 149 -5.06 -3.10 15.53
N THR A 150 -6.11 -2.71 16.23
CA THR A 150 -7.39 -3.43 16.24
C THR A 150 -8.44 -2.54 15.57
N PRO A 151 -9.05 -2.96 14.45
CA PRO A 151 -10.13 -2.20 13.82
C PRO A 151 -11.23 -1.84 14.82
N ASN A 152 -11.80 -0.65 14.69
CA ASN A 152 -12.84 -0.17 15.61
C ASN A 152 -14.10 -1.03 15.52
N ILE A 153 -14.80 -1.20 16.65
CA ILE A 153 -16.20 -1.61 16.66
C ILE A 153 -17.02 -0.33 16.90
N PRO A 154 -17.75 0.19 15.90
CA PRO A 154 -18.42 1.50 15.98
C PRO A 154 -19.35 1.69 17.19
N ALA A 155 -19.85 0.59 17.77
CA ALA A 155 -20.78 0.61 18.90
C ALA A 155 -20.12 0.85 20.26
N THR A 156 -18.84 0.51 20.43
CA THR A 156 -18.16 0.58 21.74
C THR A 156 -17.11 1.68 21.81
N GLY A 157 -16.68 2.21 20.66
CA GLY A 157 -15.47 3.02 20.56
C GLY A 157 -14.22 2.21 20.91
N LEU A 158 -13.05 2.81 20.71
CA LEU A 158 -11.80 2.27 21.21
C LEU A 158 -11.27 3.18 22.32
N THR A 159 -11.02 2.58 23.47
CA THR A 159 -10.20 3.17 24.52
C THR A 159 -8.79 2.67 24.29
N GLU A 160 -8.00 3.39 23.50
CA GLU A 160 -6.56 3.12 23.48
C GLU A 160 -5.92 3.62 24.78
N ILE A 161 -4.96 2.84 25.27
CA ILE A 161 -4.13 3.18 26.42
C ILE A 161 -2.70 3.43 25.93
N GLU A 162 -2.04 4.44 26.50
CA GLU A 162 -0.64 4.69 26.20
C GLU A 162 0.26 3.49 26.60
N PRO A 163 1.28 3.14 25.80
CA PRO A 163 1.68 3.76 24.54
C PRO A 163 0.77 3.32 23.37
N TYR A 164 0.43 4.27 22.52
CA TYR A 164 -0.49 4.04 21.42
C TYR A 164 0.11 3.22 20.27
N ASN A 165 -0.69 2.32 19.69
CA ASN A 165 -0.24 1.45 18.60
C ASN A 165 0.12 2.22 17.33
N TRP A 166 -0.48 3.39 17.12
CA TRP A 166 -0.22 4.28 15.99
C TRP A 166 1.08 5.07 16.09
N GLN A 167 1.96 4.82 17.05
CA GLN A 167 3.29 5.45 17.07
C GLN A 167 4.33 4.74 16.19
N SER A 168 3.95 3.64 15.56
CA SER A 168 4.89 2.74 14.88
C SER A 168 4.66 2.68 13.37
N THR A 169 5.76 2.74 12.63
CA THR A 169 5.78 2.38 11.22
C THR A 169 5.84 0.85 11.06
N ARG A 170 5.05 0.30 10.15
CA ARG A 170 5.00 -1.12 9.82
C ARG A 170 5.88 -1.41 8.62
N VAL A 171 6.49 -2.58 8.62
CA VAL A 171 7.32 -3.06 7.51
C VAL A 171 6.91 -4.48 7.16
N TYR A 172 6.75 -4.76 5.88
CA TYR A 172 6.53 -6.10 5.35
C TYR A 172 7.35 -6.28 4.09
N SER A 173 7.82 -7.49 3.82
CA SER A 173 8.48 -7.83 2.56
C SER A 173 8.15 -9.25 2.16
N THR A 174 8.00 -9.46 0.86
CA THR A 174 7.74 -10.79 0.29
C THR A 174 8.42 -10.92 -1.07
N LEU A 175 8.56 -12.17 -1.50
CA LEU A 175 9.13 -12.57 -2.78
C LEU A 175 8.16 -13.55 -3.42
N PHE A 176 7.83 -13.34 -4.68
CA PHE A 176 6.93 -14.22 -5.42
C PHE A 176 7.37 -14.32 -6.88
N THR A 177 6.81 -15.29 -7.60
CA THR A 177 7.08 -15.49 -9.03
C THR A 177 5.80 -15.43 -9.84
N VAL A 178 5.91 -15.02 -11.09
CA VAL A 178 4.81 -14.96 -12.05
C VAL A 178 5.26 -15.70 -13.31
N GLU A 179 4.57 -16.79 -13.60
CA GLU A 179 4.84 -17.61 -14.78
C GLU A 179 3.96 -17.19 -15.95
N ALA A 180 4.54 -17.08 -17.14
CA ALA A 180 3.83 -16.82 -18.39
C ALA A 180 4.03 -18.02 -19.32
N LEU A 181 3.45 -19.18 -19.00
CA LEU A 181 3.77 -20.43 -19.70
C LEU A 181 3.32 -20.42 -21.17
N ASP A 182 2.07 -20.01 -21.43
CA ASP A 182 1.42 -20.23 -22.72
C ASP A 182 1.14 -18.94 -23.52
N ALA A 183 1.24 -17.78 -22.88
CA ALA A 183 0.99 -16.48 -23.50
C ALA A 183 1.72 -15.36 -22.77
N ASP A 184 1.98 -14.25 -23.48
CA ASP A 184 2.47 -13.03 -22.85
C ASP A 184 1.46 -12.53 -21.82
N ARG A 185 1.96 -12.11 -20.66
CA ARG A 185 1.14 -11.53 -19.57
C ARG A 185 1.53 -10.08 -19.36
N VAL A 186 0.58 -9.24 -18.98
CA VAL A 186 0.88 -7.89 -18.47
C VAL A 186 0.31 -7.80 -17.06
N VAL A 187 1.17 -7.64 -16.07
CA VAL A 187 0.78 -7.69 -14.66
C VAL A 187 1.02 -6.35 -13.96
N SER A 188 0.23 -6.09 -12.92
CA SER A 188 0.37 -4.93 -12.04
C SER A 188 0.32 -5.41 -10.60
N ILE A 189 1.24 -4.92 -9.77
CA ILE A 189 1.29 -5.21 -8.34
C ILE A 189 0.53 -4.11 -7.63
N VAL A 190 -0.47 -4.48 -6.85
CA VAL A 190 -1.39 -3.55 -6.21
C VAL A 190 -1.28 -3.73 -4.70
N VAL A 191 -1.06 -2.62 -4.00
CA VAL A 191 -1.23 -2.57 -2.54
C VAL A 191 -2.56 -1.90 -2.23
N SER A 192 -3.32 -2.51 -1.33
CA SER A 192 -4.56 -1.96 -0.81
C SER A 192 -4.52 -1.88 0.71
N PHE A 193 -5.26 -0.92 1.25
CA PHE A 193 -5.37 -0.64 2.67
C PHE A 193 -6.80 -0.42 3.06
N GLU A 194 -7.12 -0.76 4.30
CA GLU A 194 -8.32 -0.29 5.00
C GLU A 194 -7.89 0.39 6.29
N GLY A 195 -7.98 1.72 6.33
CA GLY A 195 -7.67 2.52 7.50
C GLY A 195 -8.95 2.81 8.30
N THR A 196 -8.87 2.81 9.62
CA THR A 196 -10.01 3.13 10.49
C THR A 196 -9.70 4.30 11.41
N ASN A 197 -10.35 5.45 11.22
CA ASN A 197 -10.27 6.55 12.18
C ASN A 197 -11.00 6.17 13.49
N TYR A 198 -10.32 6.15 14.63
CA TYR A 198 -10.93 5.69 15.87
C TYR A 198 -11.96 6.67 16.44
N LEU A 199 -12.97 6.10 17.11
CA LEU A 199 -13.88 6.85 17.98
C LEU A 199 -13.28 6.83 19.39
N VAL A 200 -12.70 7.96 19.80
CA VAL A 200 -12.08 8.11 21.12
C VAL A 200 -12.98 8.95 22.04
N PRO A 201 -13.22 8.56 23.31
CA PRO A 201 -13.87 9.44 24.29
C PRO A 201 -13.01 10.68 24.54
N ASN A 202 -13.49 11.87 24.17
CA ASN A 202 -12.74 13.14 24.14
C ASN A 202 -11.55 13.12 23.17
N PRO A 203 -11.80 13.00 21.85
CA PRO A 203 -10.71 12.96 20.90
C PRO A 203 -9.96 14.31 20.92
N PRO A 204 -8.65 14.32 20.62
CA PRO A 204 -7.99 15.56 20.25
C PRO A 204 -8.80 16.27 19.16
N LYS A 205 -8.83 17.60 19.19
CA LYS A 205 -9.48 18.41 18.16
C LYS A 205 -8.41 19.17 17.37
N PRO A 206 -8.23 18.88 16.07
CA PRO A 206 -8.97 17.90 15.25
C PRO A 206 -8.64 16.44 15.61
N ASN A 207 -9.55 15.50 15.29
CA ASN A 207 -9.29 14.04 15.25
C ASN A 207 -8.85 13.72 13.82
N PRO A 208 -7.55 13.87 13.51
CA PRO A 208 -7.10 13.73 12.14
C PRO A 208 -7.05 12.24 11.81
N ALA A 209 -7.14 11.90 10.53
CA ALA A 209 -6.88 10.54 10.09
C ALA A 209 -5.90 10.62 8.93
N GLY A 210 -5.01 9.65 8.83
CA GLY A 210 -3.95 9.68 7.85
C GLY A 210 -3.34 8.32 7.63
N LEU A 211 -3.11 8.01 6.36
CA LEU A 211 -2.32 6.90 5.87
C LEU A 211 -1.11 7.47 5.14
N GLN A 212 0.08 6.91 5.37
CA GLN A 212 1.28 7.22 4.59
C GLN A 212 2.01 5.92 4.29
N PHE A 213 2.46 5.70 3.05
CA PHE A 213 3.18 4.47 2.71
C PHE A 213 4.18 4.65 1.56
N ILE A 214 5.11 3.69 1.50
CA ILE A 214 6.01 3.42 0.38
C ILE A 214 5.91 1.92 0.06
N LEU A 215 5.76 1.58 -1.22
CA LEU A 215 5.95 0.22 -1.73
C LEU A 215 7.08 0.24 -2.75
N ASP A 216 8.19 -0.42 -2.41
CA ASP A 216 9.29 -0.65 -3.33
C ASP A 216 9.10 -2.00 -4.02
N ILE A 217 9.29 -2.01 -5.34
CA ILE A 217 9.16 -3.20 -6.18
C ILE A 217 10.45 -3.38 -6.95
N TYR A 218 10.98 -4.60 -6.90
CA TYR A 218 12.18 -5.03 -7.62
C TYR A 218 11.87 -6.28 -8.42
N ILE A 219 12.52 -6.41 -9.57
CA ILE A 219 12.61 -7.66 -10.31
C ILE A 219 13.80 -8.43 -9.75
N ALA A 220 13.59 -9.70 -9.41
CA ALA A 220 14.60 -10.59 -8.87
C ALA A 220 15.06 -11.61 -9.92
N PHE A 221 16.37 -11.83 -10.02
CA PHE A 221 16.98 -12.83 -10.90
C PHE A 221 17.83 -13.81 -10.10
N ASN A 222 17.94 -15.05 -10.62
CA ASN A 222 18.75 -16.14 -10.07
C ASN A 222 18.31 -16.60 -8.67
N LEU A 223 17.00 -16.84 -8.50
CA LEU A 223 16.44 -17.51 -7.33
C LEU A 223 16.72 -19.02 -7.35
#